data_AF-A0A2G9U4U0-F1
#
_entry.id   AF-A0A2G9U4U0-F1
#
_cell.length_a   1.000
_cell.length_b   1.000
_cell.length_c   1.000
_cell.angle_alpha   90.00
_cell.angle_beta   90.00
_cell.angle_gamma   90.00
#
_symmetry.space_group_name_H-M   'P 1'
#
loop_
_entity.id
_entity.type
_entity.pdbx_description
1 polymer ?
#
loop_
_entity_poly.entity_id
_entity_poly.type
_entity_poly.pdbx_seq_one_letter_code
_entity_poly.pdbx_strand_id
1 'polypeptide(L)'
;IFDLNNAKAILRQHMVACQMAKEYLAGQKTPMDDLFRMYKKDKLDEEAKKGADDMKRFCVARISFVKGWGPDYSRKTISECPCWIEVKMNRAFQYLDELMHEI
;
A
#
# COMPACT_ATOMS: atom_id res chain seq x y z
N ILE A 1 13.58 -6.65 -9.04
CA ILE A 1 12.81 -7.27 -7.92
C ILE A 1 12.33 -6.19 -6.96
N PHE A 2 13.18 -5.25 -6.53
CA PHE A 2 12.75 -4.05 -5.81
C PHE A 2 13.50 -2.82 -6.35
N ASP A 3 12.78 -1.74 -6.64
CA ASP A 3 13.32 -0.43 -7.02
C ASP A 3 12.86 0.60 -5.99
N LEU A 4 13.81 1.20 -5.28
CA LEU A 4 13.52 2.14 -4.20
C LEU A 4 12.85 3.42 -4.73
N ASN A 5 13.24 3.92 -5.90
CA ASN A 5 12.65 5.14 -6.46
C ASN A 5 11.21 4.90 -6.87
N ASN A 6 10.94 3.75 -7.51
CA ASN A 6 9.58 3.36 -7.84
C ASN A 6 8.74 3.13 -6.57
N ALA A 7 9.30 2.47 -5.56
CA ALA A 7 8.63 2.27 -4.27
C ALA A 7 8.29 3.61 -3.59
N LYS A 8 9.22 4.58 -3.58
CA LYS A 8 8.97 5.93 -3.05
C LYS A 8 7.85 6.64 -3.82
N ALA A 9 7.85 6.57 -5.14
CA ALA A 9 6.81 7.17 -5.97
C ALA A 9 5.43 6.56 -5.68
N ILE A 10 5.34 5.23 -5.61
CA ILE A 10 4.11 4.50 -5.29
C ILE A 10 3.62 4.86 -3.89
N LEU A 11 4.49 4.84 -2.88
CA LEU A 11 4.15 5.19 -1.50
C LEU A 11 3.58 6.61 -1.43
N ARG A 12 4.27 7.59 -2.03
CA ARG A 12 3.81 8.98 -2.04
C ARG A 12 2.47 9.12 -2.74
N GLN A 13 2.29 8.50 -3.91
CA GLN A 13 1.03 8.57 -4.66
C GLN A 13 -0.14 7.95 -3.88
N HIS A 14 0.05 6.77 -3.29
CA HIS A 14 -0.99 6.13 -2.49
C HIS A 14 -1.33 6.92 -1.23
N MET A 15 -0.33 7.46 -0.51
CA MET A 15 -0.60 8.26 0.68
C MET A 15 -1.33 9.57 0.36
N VAL A 16 -0.91 10.29 -0.69
CA VAL A 16 -1.60 11.52 -1.13
C VAL A 16 -3.03 11.19 -1.57
N ALA A 17 -3.26 10.09 -2.28
CA ALA A 17 -4.61 9.69 -2.67
C ALA A 17 -5.50 9.38 -1.45
N CYS A 18 -4.97 8.68 -0.44
CA CYS A 18 -5.71 8.40 0.81
C CYS A 18 -6.02 9.69 1.57
N GLN A 19 -5.08 10.63 1.62
CA GLN A 19 -5.28 11.94 2.25
C GLN A 19 -6.34 12.78 1.53
N MET A 20 -6.26 12.86 0.20
CA MET A 20 -7.27 13.55 -0.60
C MET A 20 -8.65 12.90 -0.44
N ALA A 21 -8.74 11.58 -0.33
CA ALA A 21 -10.01 10.91 -0.05
C ALA A 21 -10.58 11.32 1.33
N LYS A 22 -9.74 11.45 2.36
CA LYS A 22 -10.15 11.96 3.69
C LYS A 22 -10.65 13.40 3.62
N GLU A 23 -9.91 14.28 2.93
CA GLU A 23 -10.26 15.70 2.77
C GLU A 23 -11.58 15.87 2.02
N TYR A 24 -11.79 15.09 0.96
CA TYR A 24 -13.06 15.07 0.23
C TYR A 24 -14.22 14.63 1.12
N LEU A 25 -14.05 13.57 1.92
CA LEU A 25 -15.06 13.12 2.88
C LEU A 25 -15.32 14.14 4.00
N ALA A 26 -14.32 14.96 4.34
CA ALA A 26 -14.43 16.09 5.25
C ALA A 26 -15.08 17.34 4.61
N GLY A 27 -15.41 17.29 3.31
CA GLY A 27 -16.05 18.39 2.57
C GLY A 27 -15.09 19.46 2.05
N GLN A 28 -13.78 19.20 2.06
CA GLN A 28 -12.79 20.08 1.44
C GLN A 28 -12.69 19.81 -0.07
N LYS A 29 -12.35 20.86 -0.84
CA LYS A 29 -12.13 20.74 -2.29
C LYS A 29 -10.78 20.11 -2.56
N THR A 30 -10.78 19.02 -3.32
CA THR A 30 -9.55 18.33 -3.73
C THR A 30 -9.36 18.42 -5.25
N PRO A 31 -8.12 18.32 -5.75
CA PRO A 31 -7.87 18.20 -7.19
C PRO A 31 -8.50 16.94 -7.83
N MET A 32 -8.92 15.96 -7.01
CA MET A 32 -9.54 14.70 -7.46
C MET A 32 -11.08 14.68 -7.31
N ASP A 33 -11.71 15.82 -7.00
CA ASP A 33 -13.16 15.91 -6.73
C ASP A 33 -14.03 15.24 -7.80
N ASP A 34 -13.76 15.49 -9.07
CA ASP A 34 -14.53 14.92 -10.19
C ASP A 34 -14.43 13.38 -10.21
N LEU A 35 -13.25 12.84 -9.89
CA LEU A 35 -13.00 11.41 -9.85
C LEU A 35 -13.65 10.78 -8.61
N PHE A 36 -13.50 11.40 -7.44
CA PHE A 36 -14.10 10.92 -6.19
C PHE A 36 -15.62 10.97 -6.21
N ARG A 37 -16.20 11.95 -6.90
CA ARG A 37 -17.66 12.03 -7.12
C ARG A 37 -18.21 10.85 -7.92
N MET A 38 -17.42 10.30 -8.85
CA MET A 38 -17.79 9.13 -9.65
C MET A 38 -17.58 7.81 -8.90
N TYR A 39 -16.78 7.80 -7.83
CA TYR A 39 -16.53 6.61 -7.03
C TYR A 39 -17.72 6.24 -6.13
N LYS A 40 -17.87 4.94 -5.86
CA LYS A 40 -18.80 4.48 -4.82
C LYS A 40 -18.30 4.97 -3.46
N LYS A 41 -19.20 5.53 -2.66
CA LYS A 41 -18.89 6.06 -1.31
C LYS A 41 -18.17 5.04 -0.43
N ASP A 42 -18.56 3.76 -0.49
CA ASP A 42 -17.91 2.68 0.28
C ASP A 42 -16.44 2.52 -0.08
N LYS A 43 -16.10 2.57 -1.37
CA LYS A 43 -14.69 2.47 -1.81
C LYS A 43 -13.88 3.67 -1.35
N LEU A 44 -14.47 4.86 -1.37
CA LEU A 44 -13.79 6.07 -0.95
C LEU A 44 -13.51 6.07 0.55
N ASP A 45 -14.46 5.56 1.34
CA ASP A 45 -14.32 5.40 2.79
C ASP A 45 -13.23 4.37 3.14
N GLU A 46 -13.17 3.26 2.40
CA GLU A 46 -12.10 2.27 2.53
C GLU A 46 -10.72 2.86 2.19
N GLU A 47 -10.59 3.62 1.09
CA GLU A 47 -9.33 4.29 0.75
C GLU A 47 -8.93 5.33 1.81
N ALA A 48 -9.90 6.09 2.35
CA ALA A 48 -9.64 7.05 3.42
C ALA A 48 -9.21 6.39 4.73
N LYS A 49 -9.61 5.14 4.99
CA LYS A 49 -9.20 4.38 6.18
C LYS A 49 -7.84 3.73 6.08
N LYS A 50 -7.26 3.63 4.88
CA LYS A 50 -5.92 3.04 4.72
C LYS A 50 -4.89 3.83 5.51
N GLY A 51 -4.11 3.09 6.29
CA GLY A 51 -3.12 3.65 7.20
C GLY A 51 -1.71 3.17 6.90
N ALA A 52 -0.83 3.40 7.87
CA ALA A 52 0.56 2.98 7.84
C ALA A 52 0.71 1.50 7.46
N ASP A 53 -0.14 0.63 8.02
CA ASP A 53 0.02 -0.82 7.91
C ASP A 53 -0.20 -1.35 6.49
N ASP A 54 -1.13 -0.76 5.75
CA ASP A 54 -1.33 -1.06 4.33
C ASP A 54 -0.11 -0.64 3.49
N MET A 55 0.50 0.50 3.84
CA MET A 55 1.64 1.04 3.10
C MET A 55 2.94 0.27 3.37
N LYS A 56 3.10 -0.33 4.56
CA LYS A 56 4.24 -1.18 4.89
C LYS A 56 4.41 -2.33 3.89
N ARG A 57 3.32 -2.81 3.27
CA ARG A 57 3.36 -3.90 2.28
C ARG A 57 4.21 -3.57 1.06
N PHE A 58 4.35 -2.29 0.69
CA PHE A 58 5.23 -1.86 -0.40
C PHE A 58 6.71 -1.82 -0.02
N CYS A 59 7.02 -1.85 1.28
CA CYS A 59 8.38 -1.81 1.83
C CYS A 59 8.93 -3.20 2.15
N VAL A 60 8.20 -4.25 1.79
CA VAL A 60 8.47 -5.63 2.17
C VAL A 60 8.41 -6.54 0.96
N ALA A 61 9.38 -7.45 0.86
CA ALA A 61 9.32 -8.56 -0.09
C ALA A 61 9.14 -9.88 0.67
N ARG A 62 8.29 -10.76 0.15
CA ARG A 62 8.09 -12.11 0.70
C ARG A 62 8.59 -13.13 -0.32
N ILE A 63 9.47 -14.02 0.12
CA ILE A 63 10.15 -14.99 -0.74
C ILE A 63 9.98 -16.38 -0.13
N SER A 64 9.42 -17.31 -0.89
CA SER A 64 9.33 -18.72 -0.51
C SER A 64 10.53 -19.50 -1.04
N PHE A 65 11.05 -20.44 -0.28
CA PHE A 65 12.07 -21.35 -0.78
C PHE A 65 11.44 -22.60 -1.39
N VAL A 66 11.91 -22.98 -2.58
CA VAL A 66 11.60 -24.24 -3.30
C VAL A 66 10.15 -24.37 -3.79
N LYS A 67 9.14 -23.97 -3.01
CA LYS A 67 7.72 -24.18 -3.28
C LYS A 67 7.02 -22.85 -3.58
N GLY A 68 6.43 -22.74 -4.77
CA GLY A 68 5.58 -21.60 -5.14
C GLY A 68 4.20 -21.64 -4.47
N TRP A 69 3.47 -20.52 -4.60
CA TRP A 69 2.10 -20.34 -4.13
C TRP A 69 1.31 -19.56 -5.18
N GLY A 70 -0.02 -19.66 -5.16
CA GLY A 70 -0.92 -18.98 -6.10
C GLY A 70 -2.06 -19.87 -6.58
N PRO A 71 -2.89 -19.39 -7.53
CA PRO A 71 -4.07 -20.13 -8.00
C PRO A 71 -3.73 -21.48 -8.65
N ASP A 72 -2.54 -21.61 -9.24
CA ASP A 72 -2.08 -22.84 -9.90
C ASP A 72 -1.35 -23.81 -8.95
N TYR A 73 -1.24 -23.47 -7.66
CA TYR A 73 -0.59 -24.30 -6.65
C TYR A 73 -1.61 -24.78 -5.62
N SER A 74 -1.31 -25.89 -4.95
CA SER A 74 -2.09 -26.32 -3.78
C SER A 74 -2.04 -25.32 -2.63
N ARG A 75 -1.03 -24.44 -2.62
CA ARG A 75 -0.82 -23.39 -1.62
C ARG A 75 -1.38 -22.07 -2.14
N LYS A 76 -2.37 -21.50 -1.45
CA LYS A 76 -3.00 -20.23 -1.86
C LYS A 76 -2.17 -19.03 -1.43
N THR A 77 -1.55 -19.12 -0.25
CA THR A 77 -0.77 -18.03 0.34
C THR A 77 0.66 -18.47 0.62
N ILE A 78 1.58 -17.49 0.70
CA ILE A 78 2.99 -17.78 1.02
C ILE A 78 3.16 -18.36 2.43
N SER A 79 2.23 -18.08 3.34
CA SER A 79 2.22 -18.60 4.72
C SER A 79 2.02 -20.11 4.77
N GLU A 80 1.49 -20.72 3.71
CA GLU A 80 1.34 -22.18 3.57
C GLU A 80 2.63 -22.84 3.04
N CYS A 81 3.64 -22.06 2.65
CA CYS A 81 4.94 -22.59 2.25
C CYS A 81 5.73 -23.04 3.48
N PRO A 82 6.41 -24.21 3.42
CA PRO A 82 7.11 -24.79 4.57
C PRO A 82 8.28 -23.94 5.07
N CYS A 83 8.89 -23.14 4.19
CA CYS A 83 9.95 -22.22 4.52
C CYS A 83 9.88 -20.98 3.61
N TRP A 84 9.82 -19.80 4.21
CA TRP A 84 9.77 -18.51 3.53
C TRP A 84 10.39 -17.43 4.43
N ILE A 85 10.80 -16.34 3.80
CA ILE A 85 11.35 -15.16 4.49
C ILE A 85 10.56 -13.91 4.11
N GLU A 86 10.50 -12.99 5.06
CA GLU A 86 10.04 -11.63 4.86
C GLU A 86 11.24 -10.70 4.95
N VAL A 87 11.54 -9.99 3.86
CA VAL A 87 12.63 -9.03 3.79
C VAL A 87 12.05 -7.63 3.91
N LYS A 88 12.37 -6.95 5.01
CA LYS A 88 11.99 -5.55 5.25
C LYS A 88 13.07 -4.62 4.75
N MET A 89 12.70 -3.64 3.93
CA MET A 89 13.65 -2.70 3.34
C MET A 89 13.70 -1.43 4.18
N ASN A 90 14.68 -1.36 5.08
CA ASN A 90 14.77 -0.28 6.07
C ASN A 90 14.71 1.13 5.46
N ARG A 91 15.30 1.35 4.28
CA ARG A 91 15.24 2.66 3.59
C ARG A 91 13.85 3.04 3.11
N ALA A 92 13.05 2.06 2.68
CA ALA A 92 11.66 2.31 2.28
C ALA A 92 10.79 2.58 3.52
N PHE A 93 11.04 1.87 4.63
CA PHE A 93 10.37 2.14 5.91
C PHE A 93 10.69 3.51 6.49
N GLN A 94 11.96 3.96 6.42
CA GLN A 94 12.34 5.32 6.82
C GLN A 94 11.58 6.37 6.00
N TYR A 95 11.49 6.18 4.69
CA TYR A 95 10.74 7.10 3.83
C TYR A 95 9.23 7.09 4.11
N LEU A 96 8.66 5.92 4.40
CA LEU A 96 7.27 5.81 4.81
C LEU A 96 7.02 6.59 6.11
N ASP A 97 7.93 6.46 7.09
CA ASP A 97 7.84 7.19 8.35
C ASP A 97 7.94 8.71 8.14
N GLU A 98 8.87 9.17 7.31
CA GLU A 98 8.99 10.58 6.92
C GLU A 98 7.68 11.10 6.29
N LEU A 99 7.11 10.37 5.32
CA LEU A 99 5.85 10.75 4.68
C LEU A 99 4.66 10.78 5.65
N MET A 100 4.63 9.90 6.65
CA MET A 100 3.57 9.90 7.66
C MET A 100 3.66 11.08 8.61
N HIS A 101 4.85 11.64 8.84
CA HIS A 101 5.02 12.81 9.69
C HIS A 101 4.80 14.13 8.92
N GLU A 102 4.90 14.13 7.59
CA GLU A 102 4.64 15.30 6.73
C GLU A 102 3.14 15.60 6.53
N ILE A 103 2.26 14.61 6.75
CA ILE A 103 0.80 14.68 6.47
C ILE A 103 0.03 14.70 7.79
#